data_AF-A0A7K0LY43-F1
#
_entry.id   AF-A0A7K0LY43-F1
#
_cell.length_a   1.000
_cell.length_b   1.000
_cell.length_c   1.000
_cell.angle_alpha   90.00
_cell.angle_beta   90.00
_cell.angle_gamma   90.00
#
_symmetry.space_group_name_H-M   'P 1'
#
loop_
_entity.id
_entity.type
_entity.pdbx_description
1 polymer ?
#
loop_
_entity_poly.entity_id
_entity_poly.type
_entity_poly.pdbx_seq_one_letter_code
_entity_poly.pdbx_strand_id
1 'polypeptide(L)'
;MTAPVTTPPKLRGWFHLGATPAVFIASLVLFILSKSSLKFAVALYSITAIMLFSVSAIYHRVPWSPAKKIIWRRWDHANINLLIAGSYTPFAVALLEGRDRVILLSVVWVGALIGVAVRVFWVGAPRWLYVANYLL
;
A
#
# COMPACT_ATOMS: atom_id res chain seq x y z
N MET A 1 15.48 -32.37 11.20
CA MET A 1 14.09 -32.09 10.78
C MET A 1 14.13 -31.00 9.71
N THR A 2 13.87 -31.31 8.45
CA THR A 2 13.74 -30.31 7.39
C THR A 2 12.39 -29.62 7.55
N ALA A 3 12.38 -28.28 7.63
CA ALA A 3 11.14 -27.53 7.73
C ALA A 3 10.22 -27.84 6.53
N PRO A 4 8.89 -27.99 6.73
CA PRO A 4 7.97 -28.27 5.64
C PRO A 4 8.06 -27.17 4.57
N VAL A 5 8.15 -27.57 3.31
CA VAL A 5 8.13 -26.64 2.18
C VAL A 5 6.73 -26.02 2.11
N THR A 6 6.60 -24.79 2.61
CA THR A 6 5.33 -24.06 2.54
C THR A 6 5.06 -23.67 1.09
N THR A 7 4.07 -24.28 0.47
CA THR A 7 3.59 -23.89 -0.86
C THR A 7 2.93 -22.50 -0.76
N PRO A 8 3.37 -21.51 -1.56
CA PRO A 8 2.77 -20.19 -1.52
C PRO A 8 1.30 -20.24 -1.99
N PRO A 9 0.40 -19.46 -1.38
CA PRO A 9 -1.02 -19.46 -1.72
C PRO A 9 -1.24 -18.97 -3.16
N LYS A 10 -1.81 -19.83 -4.01
CA LYS A 10 -1.95 -19.59 -5.46
C LYS A 10 -2.92 -18.44 -5.80
N LEU A 11 -3.93 -18.21 -4.98
CA LEU A 11 -5.03 -17.28 -5.30
C LEU A 11 -4.70 -15.80 -5.09
N ARG A 12 -3.72 -15.46 -4.24
CA ARG A 12 -3.41 -14.05 -3.91
C ARG A 12 -3.10 -13.24 -5.16
N GLY A 13 -2.17 -13.72 -5.99
CA GLY A 13 -1.80 -13.03 -7.22
C GLY A 13 -2.94 -12.87 -8.22
N TRP A 14 -3.87 -13.83 -8.28
CA TRP A 14 -5.02 -13.77 -9.18
C TRP A 14 -6.07 -12.77 -8.70
N PHE A 15 -6.35 -12.72 -7.40
CA PHE A 15 -7.26 -11.71 -6.84
C PHE A 15 -6.72 -10.30 -7.03
N HIS A 16 -5.42 -10.07 -6.77
CA HIS A 16 -4.83 -8.76 -7.03
C HIS A 16 -4.84 -8.40 -8.52
N LEU A 17 -4.53 -9.36 -9.41
CA LEU A 17 -4.58 -9.13 -10.85
C LEU A 17 -5.98 -8.74 -11.33
N GLY A 18 -7.02 -9.44 -10.88
CA GLY A 18 -8.41 -9.11 -11.20
C GLY A 18 -8.88 -7.81 -10.58
N ALA A 19 -8.41 -7.48 -9.37
CA ALA A 19 -8.76 -6.23 -8.67
C ALA A 19 -8.10 -4.99 -9.29
N THR A 20 -6.91 -5.09 -9.86
CA THR A 20 -6.19 -3.96 -10.49
C THR A 20 -7.04 -3.14 -11.48
N PRO A 21 -7.67 -3.73 -12.52
CA PRO A 21 -8.51 -2.96 -13.43
C PRO A 21 -9.76 -2.38 -12.74
N ALA A 22 -10.37 -3.12 -11.81
CA ALA A 22 -11.53 -2.63 -11.06
C ALA A 22 -11.17 -1.40 -10.20
N VAL A 23 -10.04 -1.45 -9.49
CA VAL A 23 -9.54 -0.35 -8.67
C VAL A 23 -9.13 0.84 -9.53
N PHE A 24 -8.52 0.61 -10.69
CA PHE A 24 -8.20 1.69 -11.63
C PHE A 24 -9.46 2.43 -12.10
N ILE A 25 -10.48 1.68 -12.54
CA ILE A 25 -11.76 2.25 -13.00
C ILE A 25 -12.46 2.98 -11.85
N ALA A 26 -12.58 2.35 -10.67
CA ALA A 26 -13.20 2.96 -9.50
C ALA A 26 -12.47 4.24 -9.06
N SER A 27 -11.14 4.24 -9.11
CA SER A 27 -10.30 5.40 -8.79
C SER A 27 -10.51 6.56 -9.77
N LEU A 28 -10.62 6.25 -11.06
CA LEU A 28 -10.90 7.25 -12.10
C LEU A 28 -12.30 7.85 -11.92
N VAL A 29 -13.31 7.00 -11.72
CA VAL A 29 -14.69 7.44 -11.46
C VAL A 29 -14.75 8.32 -10.21
N LEU A 30 -14.12 7.90 -9.11
CA LEU A 30 -14.06 8.67 -7.88
C LEU A 30 -13.39 10.03 -8.09
N PHE A 31 -12.27 10.09 -8.83
CA PHE A 31 -11.58 11.33 -9.14
C PHE A 31 -12.44 12.29 -9.97
N ILE A 32 -13.13 11.79 -11.00
CA ILE A 32 -14.03 12.58 -11.85
C ILE A 32 -15.16 13.18 -11.01
N LEU A 33 -15.82 12.36 -10.17
CA LEU A 33 -16.95 12.75 -9.35
C LEU A 33 -16.56 13.60 -8.12
N SER A 34 -15.29 13.61 -7.73
CA SER A 34 -14.83 14.37 -6.56
C SER A 34 -14.88 15.89 -6.77
N LYS A 35 -15.29 16.61 -5.72
CA LYS A 35 -15.24 18.09 -5.64
C LYS A 35 -13.79 18.56 -5.85
N SER A 36 -13.61 19.74 -6.45
CA SER A 36 -12.28 20.32 -6.71
C SER A 36 -11.40 20.39 -5.45
N SER A 37 -11.97 20.70 -4.29
CA SER A 37 -11.26 20.74 -3.01
C SER A 37 -10.73 19.38 -2.53
N LEU A 38 -11.26 18.26 -3.04
CA LEU A 38 -10.86 16.90 -2.68
C LEU A 38 -10.01 16.21 -3.74
N LYS A 39 -9.89 16.78 -4.94
CA LYS A 39 -9.23 16.12 -6.09
C LYS A 39 -7.81 15.65 -5.77
N PHE A 40 -7.02 16.46 -5.08
CA PHE A 40 -5.67 16.08 -4.69
C PHE A 40 -5.66 14.89 -3.72
N ALA A 41 -6.50 14.94 -2.69
CA ALA A 41 -6.60 13.89 -1.68
C ALA A 41 -7.09 12.56 -2.29
N VAL A 42 -8.09 12.64 -3.17
CA VAL A 42 -8.62 11.50 -3.92
C VAL A 42 -7.57 10.95 -4.90
N ALA A 43 -6.84 11.81 -5.62
CA ALA A 43 -5.77 11.36 -6.52
C ALA A 43 -4.68 10.62 -5.76
N LEU A 44 -4.29 11.12 -4.58
CA LEU A 44 -3.28 10.49 -3.75
C LEU A 44 -3.72 9.10 -3.26
N TYR A 45 -4.97 8.98 -2.77
CA TYR A 45 -5.58 7.69 -2.44
C TYR A 45 -5.57 6.75 -3.66
N SER A 46 -6.10 7.20 -4.80
CA SER A 46 -6.19 6.44 -6.05
C SER A 46 -4.83 5.89 -6.50
N ILE A 47 -3.77 6.71 -6.47
CA ILE A 47 -2.42 6.30 -6.84
C ILE A 47 -1.93 5.19 -5.90
N THR A 48 -2.07 5.36 -4.59
CA THR A 48 -1.63 4.35 -3.62
C THR A 48 -2.39 3.03 -3.75
N ALA A 49 -3.70 3.07 -4.04
CA ALA A 49 -4.54 1.89 -4.27
C ALA A 49 -4.12 1.16 -5.55
N ILE A 50 -4.01 1.87 -6.67
CA ILE A 50 -3.56 1.31 -7.94
C ILE A 50 -2.16 0.69 -7.78
N MET A 51 -1.23 1.38 -7.09
CA MET A 51 0.10 0.87 -6.81
C MET A 51 0.07 -0.44 -6.00
N LEU A 52 -0.75 -0.53 -4.93
CA LEU A 52 -0.85 -1.75 -4.14
C LEU A 52 -1.26 -2.94 -5.02
N PHE A 53 -2.40 -2.85 -5.69
CA PHE A 53 -2.95 -3.98 -6.45
C PHE A 53 -2.06 -4.35 -7.64
N SER A 54 -1.53 -3.35 -8.36
CA SER A 54 -0.67 -3.58 -9.52
C SER A 54 0.66 -4.24 -9.11
N VAL A 55 1.35 -3.68 -8.10
CA VAL A 55 2.63 -4.23 -7.63
C VAL A 55 2.44 -5.62 -7.05
N SER A 56 1.36 -5.87 -6.31
CA SER A 56 1.09 -7.19 -5.76
C SER A 56 0.79 -8.24 -6.82
N ALA A 57 0.01 -7.87 -7.85
CA ALA A 57 -0.23 -8.73 -9.00
C ALA A 57 1.09 -9.08 -9.71
N ILE A 58 1.92 -8.07 -10.00
CA ILE A 58 3.22 -8.25 -10.66
C ILE A 58 4.16 -9.14 -9.83
N TYR A 59 4.24 -8.90 -8.52
CA TYR A 59 5.09 -9.68 -7.61
C TYR A 59 4.72 -11.18 -7.61
N HIS A 60 3.43 -11.50 -7.58
CA HIS A 60 2.95 -12.87 -7.47
C HIS A 60 2.80 -13.60 -8.82
N ARG A 61 2.68 -12.88 -9.94
CA ARG A 61 2.39 -13.49 -11.25
C ARG A 61 3.61 -13.62 -12.17
N VAL A 62 4.61 -12.75 -12.03
CA VAL A 62 5.81 -12.80 -12.89
C VAL A 62 6.82 -13.81 -12.34
N PRO A 63 7.44 -14.66 -13.19
CA PRO A 63 8.46 -15.62 -12.79
C PRO A 63 9.82 -14.93 -12.56
N TRP A 64 9.96 -14.22 -11.44
CA TRP A 64 11.18 -13.50 -11.08
C TRP A 64 12.35 -14.44 -10.74
N SER A 65 13.57 -14.02 -11.09
CA SER A 65 14.80 -14.58 -10.51
C SER A 65 14.84 -14.34 -8.98
N PRO A 66 15.55 -15.16 -8.20
CA PRO A 66 15.58 -15.04 -6.73
C PRO A 66 15.93 -13.62 -6.24
N ALA A 67 16.91 -12.97 -6.84
CA ALA A 67 17.32 -11.61 -6.50
C ALA A 67 16.19 -10.59 -6.76
N LYS A 68 15.56 -10.64 -7.93
CA LYS A 68 14.45 -9.73 -8.28
C LYS A 68 13.22 -9.99 -7.40
N LYS A 69 12.96 -11.25 -7.04
CA LYS A 69 11.83 -11.63 -6.17
C LYS A 69 11.93 -10.98 -4.79
N ILE A 70 13.16 -10.83 -4.25
CA ILE A 70 13.38 -10.14 -2.98
C ILE A 70 13.02 -8.66 -3.10
N ILE A 71 13.40 -8.00 -4.19
CA ILE A 71 13.12 -6.58 -4.44
C ILE A 71 11.61 -6.34 -4.59
N TRP A 72 10.93 -7.12 -5.43
CA TRP A 72 9.48 -6.99 -5.62
C TRP A 72 8.68 -7.28 -4.36
N ARG A 73 9.14 -8.21 -3.52
CA ARG A 73 8.54 -8.43 -2.19
C ARG A 73 8.65 -7.19 -1.29
N ARG A 74 9.74 -6.41 -1.37
CA ARG A 74 9.88 -5.18 -0.60
C ARG A 74 8.88 -4.13 -1.07
N TRP A 75 8.75 -3.95 -2.39
CA TRP A 75 7.75 -3.04 -2.96
C TRP A 75 6.32 -3.43 -2.59
N ASP A 76 5.96 -4.70 -2.75
CA ASP A 76 4.63 -5.24 -2.41
C ASP A 76 4.28 -4.94 -0.94
N HIS A 77 5.21 -5.19 -0.02
CA HIS A 77 4.97 -4.98 1.41
C HIS A 77 5.09 -3.52 1.85
N ALA A 78 5.89 -2.70 1.16
CA ALA A 78 6.02 -1.27 1.43
C ALA A 78 4.77 -0.51 1.00
N ASN A 79 4.14 -0.92 -0.11
CA ASN A 79 2.92 -0.29 -0.62
C ASN A 79 1.73 -0.38 0.33
N ILE A 80 1.71 -1.35 1.26
CA ILE A 80 0.68 -1.43 2.30
C ILE A 80 0.67 -0.15 3.16
N ASN A 81 1.85 0.33 3.58
CA ASN A 81 1.97 1.56 4.37
C ASN A 81 1.49 2.79 3.59
N LEU A 82 1.83 2.86 2.31
CA LEU A 82 1.39 3.96 1.44
C LEU A 82 -0.12 3.94 1.25
N LEU A 83 -0.73 2.76 1.08
CA LEU A 83 -2.19 2.67 0.95
C LEU A 83 -2.89 3.06 2.25
N ILE A 84 -2.36 2.69 3.42
CA ILE A 84 -2.94 3.10 4.71
C ILE A 84 -3.00 4.64 4.78
N ALA A 85 -1.87 5.33 4.60
CA ALA A 85 -1.82 6.79 4.60
C ALA A 85 -2.66 7.43 3.49
N GLY A 86 -2.63 6.86 2.28
CA GLY A 86 -3.45 7.28 1.16
C GLY A 86 -4.94 7.19 1.47
N SER A 87 -5.38 6.13 2.15
CA SER A 87 -6.78 5.89 2.52
C SER A 87 -7.28 6.91 3.54
N TYR A 88 -6.46 7.29 4.54
CA TYR A 88 -6.82 8.34 5.51
C TYR A 88 -6.92 9.73 4.89
N THR A 89 -6.16 10.01 3.82
CA THR A 89 -6.03 11.37 3.27
C THR A 89 -7.36 12.01 2.85
N PRO A 90 -8.21 11.39 1.99
CA PRO A 90 -9.48 12.01 1.61
C PRO A 90 -10.44 12.16 2.79
N PHE A 91 -10.45 11.25 3.76
CA PHE A 91 -11.26 11.39 4.97
C PHE A 91 -10.79 12.53 5.86
N ALA A 92 -9.48 12.66 6.09
CA ALA A 92 -8.92 13.75 6.87
C ALA A 92 -9.22 15.12 6.24
N VAL A 93 -9.10 15.22 4.91
CA VAL A 93 -9.38 16.47 4.18
C VAL A 93 -10.87 16.79 4.14
N ALA A 94 -11.75 15.78 4.08
CA ALA A 94 -13.19 15.99 3.99
C ALA A 94 -13.87 16.20 5.35
N LEU A 95 -13.38 15.58 6.43
CA LEU A 95 -14.10 15.46 7.70
C LEU A 95 -13.44 16.19 8.88
N LEU A 96 -12.15 16.51 8.80
CA LEU A 96 -11.41 17.18 9.87
C LEU A 96 -11.02 18.59 9.46
N GLU A 97 -10.79 19.47 10.44
CA GLU A 97 -10.34 20.84 10.20
C GLU A 97 -9.17 21.20 11.12
N GLY A 98 -8.48 22.30 10.78
CA GLY A 98 -7.42 22.87 11.61
C GLY A 98 -6.37 21.87 12.07
N ARG A 99 -6.15 21.82 13.38
CA ARG A 99 -5.09 21.04 14.03
C ARG A 99 -5.28 19.53 13.87
N ASP A 100 -6.51 19.03 13.95
CA ASP A 100 -6.78 17.59 13.91
C ASP A 100 -6.46 17.00 12.54
N ARG A 101 -6.80 17.72 11.46
CA ARG A 101 -6.42 17.35 10.10
C ARG A 101 -4.90 17.24 9.96
N VAL A 102 -4.16 18.23 10.47
CA VAL A 102 -2.69 18.28 10.38
C VAL A 102 -2.07 17.15 11.20
N ILE A 103 -2.55 16.89 12.42
CA ILE A 103 -2.05 15.81 13.27
C ILE A 103 -2.26 14.46 12.57
N LEU A 104 -3.48 14.15 12.14
CA LEU A 104 -3.78 12.86 11.53
C LEU A 104 -2.93 12.63 10.27
N LEU A 105 -2.89 13.61 9.35
CA LEU A 105 -2.10 13.49 8.13
C LEU A 105 -0.61 13.35 8.43
N SER A 106 -0.08 14.08 9.41
CA SER A 106 1.33 13.98 9.79
C SER A 106 1.66 12.60 10.35
N VAL A 107 0.84 12.08 11.26
CA VAL A 107 1.06 10.76 11.88
C VAL A 107 1.05 9.65 10.83
N VAL A 108 0.00 9.59 10.00
CA VAL A 108 -0.13 8.49 9.02
C VAL A 108 0.94 8.55 7.93
N TRP A 109 1.31 9.73 7.45
CA TRP A 109 2.33 9.85 6.41
C TRP A 109 3.75 9.66 6.95
N VAL A 110 4.06 10.15 8.16
CA VAL A 110 5.36 9.87 8.81
C VAL A 110 5.49 8.38 9.11
N GLY A 111 4.46 7.76 9.69
CA GLY A 111 4.44 6.31 9.93
C GLY A 111 4.59 5.49 8.65
N ALA A 112 3.95 5.93 7.55
CA ALA A 112 4.10 5.28 6.26
C ALA A 112 5.52 5.38 5.71
N LEU A 113 6.14 6.57 5.77
CA LEU A 113 7.52 6.77 5.30
C LEU A 113 8.53 5.98 6.14
N ILE A 114 8.35 5.91 7.46
CA ILE A 114 9.15 5.05 8.35
C ILE A 114 8.99 3.58 7.93
N GLY A 115 7.75 3.12 7.72
CA GLY A 115 7.47 1.76 7.29
C GLY A 115 8.13 1.39 5.96
N VAL A 116 8.09 2.31 4.99
CA VAL A 116 8.79 2.16 3.70
C VAL A 116 10.31 2.09 3.92
N ALA A 117 10.88 3.00 4.71
CA ALA A 117 12.31 3.04 4.99
C ALA A 117 12.79 1.75 5.67
N VAL A 118 12.08 1.24 6.68
CA VAL A 118 12.40 -0.05 7.32
C VAL A 118 12.36 -1.18 6.29
N ARG A 119 11.40 -1.18 5.36
CA ARG A 119 11.32 -2.21 4.31
C ARG A 119 12.47 -2.17 3.32
N VAL A 120 12.91 -0.97 2.96
CA VAL A 120 13.94 -0.74 1.94
C VAL A 120 15.33 -0.98 2.52
N PHE A 121 15.62 -0.43 3.69
CA PHE A 121 16.95 -0.40 4.28
C PHE A 121 17.22 -1.52 5.30
N TRP A 122 16.20 -2.06 5.98
CA TRP A 122 16.39 -3.09 7.04
C TRP A 122 15.79 -4.45 6.67
N VAL A 123 16.58 -5.23 5.93
CA VAL A 123 16.18 -6.52 5.31
C VAL A 123 15.89 -7.62 6.35
N GLY A 124 16.51 -7.55 7.54
CA GLY A 124 16.39 -8.53 8.61
C GLY A 124 15.53 -8.07 9.79
N ALA A 125 14.72 -7.02 9.65
CA ALA A 125 13.94 -6.52 10.78
C ALA A 125 12.95 -7.58 11.31
N PRO A 126 12.72 -7.62 12.62
CA PRO A 126 11.85 -8.63 13.21
C PRO A 126 10.41 -8.45 12.74
N ARG A 127 9.68 -9.57 12.58
CA ARG A 127 8.33 -9.56 11.99
C ARG A 127 7.34 -8.65 12.73
N TRP A 128 7.44 -8.58 14.06
CA TRP A 128 6.55 -7.75 14.89
C TRP A 128 6.67 -6.26 14.58
N LEU A 129 7.85 -5.78 14.17
CA LEU A 129 8.07 -4.37 13.83
C LEU A 129 7.24 -3.97 12.61
N TYR A 130 7.15 -4.85 11.61
CA TYR A 130 6.32 -4.60 10.43
C TYR A 130 4.83 -4.57 10.80
N VAL A 131 4.39 -5.47 11.67
CA VAL A 131 2.98 -5.55 12.10
C VAL A 131 2.61 -4.30 12.89
N ALA A 132 3.45 -3.90 13.86
CA ALA A 132 3.24 -2.68 14.62
C ALA A 132 3.13 -1.46 13.71
N ASN A 133 4.00 -1.33 12.70
CA ASN A 133 3.94 -0.22 11.74
C ASN A 133 2.67 -0.21 10.88
N TYR A 134 1.99 -1.35 10.70
CA TYR A 134 0.72 -1.39 9.99
C TYR A 134 -0.48 -0.99 10.86
N LEU A 135 -0.33 -1.02 12.19
CA LEU A 135 -1.41 -0.78 13.15
C LEU A 135 -1.35 0.63 13.79
N LEU A 136 -0.23 1.32 13.63
CA LEU A 136 -0.04 2.73 13.99
C LEU A 136 -0.52 3.63 12.85
#